data_AF-A0A523X5B0-F1
#
_entry.id   AF-A0A523X5B0-F1
#
_cell.length_a   1.000
_cell.length_b   1.000
_cell.length_c   1.000
_cell.angle_alpha   90.00
_cell.angle_beta   90.00
_cell.angle_gamma   90.00
#
_symmetry.space_group_name_H-M   'P 1'
#
loop_
_entity.id
_entity.type
_entity.pdbx_description
1 polymer ?
#
loop_
_entity_poly.entity_id
_entity_poly.type
_entity_poly.pdbx_seq_one_letter_code
_entity_poly.pdbx_strand_id
1 'polypeptide(L)'
;MKKRKIIIILSISILLTLVVAVPNVLSQVKRGAAVPTDQVPGKLKKLDIKDYFIASDFKKVGIIHAIRGTVVVIHKATGEAYFGMEGDYIHENDALETLAKSRCRIRLFNEDVISMAPDSNLAVDEVAFSRKEKVKRSFFSMLKGKVMFYSLRLFSFRKVSARLRTPTAVVGVRGTKFGVYVYWEDEEKQAKGPIQVADIGNNMGMYLAKAGPGEGGKPNFKAHFEDGDGYVDEKDVPAGFTYDSKIDEINPTDPTYAEDFEKETSVEEKPKYEEPPEPPVDTGEKDPNWDADMIEDIADTGQEQTTDGVTQPEVPEPESEQEPSR
;
A
#
# COMPACT_ATOMS: atom_id res chain seq x y z
N MET A 1 -54.33 66.76 -17.51
CA MET A 1 -55.21 65.69 -16.96
C MET A 1 -54.50 64.37 -17.26
N LYS A 2 -54.19 63.42 -16.37
CA LYS A 2 -54.63 63.04 -15.04
C LYS A 2 -53.43 62.38 -14.33
N LYS A 3 -53.31 62.58 -13.01
CA LYS A 3 -52.18 62.26 -12.13
C LYS A 3 -52.24 60.84 -11.52
N ARG A 4 -51.04 60.28 -11.23
CA ARG A 4 -50.65 59.32 -10.14
C ARG A 4 -51.09 57.84 -10.31
N LYS A 5 -50.31 56.80 -9.94
CA LYS A 5 -49.41 56.57 -8.77
C LYS A 5 -48.21 55.63 -9.17
N ILE A 6 -46.94 55.88 -8.81
CA ILE A 6 -46.15 55.38 -7.63
C ILE A 6 -46.19 53.82 -7.54
N ILE A 7 -45.10 53.03 -7.61
CA ILE A 7 -44.09 52.66 -6.57
C ILE A 7 -43.09 51.68 -7.27
N ILE A 8 -41.82 52.03 -7.54
CA ILE A 8 -40.59 51.69 -6.79
C ILE A 8 -40.55 50.25 -6.24
N ILE A 9 -39.75 49.38 -6.86
CA ILE A 9 -38.79 48.41 -6.24
C ILE A 9 -38.20 47.64 -7.44
N LEU A 10 -37.06 48.12 -7.96
CA LEU A 10 -36.23 47.35 -8.89
C LEU A 10 -34.77 47.78 -8.72
N SER A 11 -34.24 47.59 -7.51
CA SER A 11 -32.88 48.06 -7.18
C SER A 11 -32.10 47.17 -6.21
N ILE A 12 -32.49 45.90 -6.01
CA ILE A 12 -31.71 44.97 -5.17
C ILE A 12 -31.79 43.56 -5.77
N SER A 13 -31.04 43.32 -6.84
CA SER A 13 -30.72 41.95 -7.29
C SER A 13 -29.48 41.93 -8.19
N ILE A 14 -28.43 42.65 -7.80
CA ILE A 14 -27.08 42.50 -8.34
C ILE A 14 -26.12 42.53 -7.14
N LEU A 15 -26.25 41.54 -6.25
CA LEU A 15 -25.26 41.27 -5.21
C LEU A 15 -25.33 39.81 -4.75
N LEU A 16 -25.19 38.89 -5.69
CA LEU A 16 -24.99 37.45 -5.47
C LEU A 16 -24.67 36.92 -6.88
N THR A 17 -23.48 36.53 -7.28
CA THR A 17 -22.55 35.59 -6.66
C THR A 17 -21.19 35.77 -7.34
N LEU A 18 -20.19 36.31 -6.64
CA LEU A 18 -18.80 36.02 -6.97
C LEU A 18 -18.42 34.81 -6.09
N VAL A 19 -18.79 33.61 -6.53
CA VAL A 19 -18.18 32.40 -5.96
C VAL A 19 -16.74 32.39 -6.47
N VAL A 20 -15.85 32.97 -5.68
CA VAL A 20 -14.42 32.73 -5.84
C VAL A 20 -14.26 31.23 -5.62
N ALA A 21 -14.03 30.50 -6.69
CA ALA A 21 -13.58 29.12 -6.62
C ALA A 21 -12.20 29.17 -5.96
N VAL A 22 -12.17 29.07 -4.63
CA VAL A 22 -10.96 28.75 -3.89
C VAL A 22 -10.61 27.35 -4.38
N PRO A 23 -9.51 27.13 -5.11
CA PRO A 23 -9.08 25.78 -5.38
C PRO A 23 -8.83 25.15 -4.00
N ASN A 24 -9.62 24.13 -3.67
CA ASN A 24 -9.30 23.23 -2.58
C ASN A 24 -7.99 22.53 -2.97
N VAL A 25 -6.86 23.19 -2.76
CA VAL A 25 -5.57 22.54 -2.70
C VAL A 25 -5.65 21.72 -1.42
N LEU A 26 -6.13 20.48 -1.52
CA LEU A 26 -5.89 19.51 -0.48
C LEU A 26 -4.39 19.54 -0.23
N SER A 27 -3.99 19.96 0.97
CA SER A 27 -2.60 19.90 1.40
C SER A 27 -2.18 18.43 1.30
N GLN A 28 -1.47 18.09 0.24
CA GLN A 28 -1.00 16.72 0.04
C GLN A 28 0.02 16.45 1.13
N VAL A 29 -0.18 15.36 1.88
CA VAL A 29 0.77 14.94 2.91
C VAL A 29 2.11 14.72 2.22
N LYS A 30 3.13 15.49 2.62
CA LYS A 30 4.49 15.36 2.09
C LYS A 30 5.02 13.96 2.40
N ARG A 31 5.47 13.25 1.37
CA ARG A 31 5.88 11.84 1.41
C ARG A 31 7.38 11.70 1.24
N GLY A 32 7.96 10.60 1.71
CA GLY A 32 9.38 10.30 1.51
C GLY A 32 10.37 11.27 2.18
N ALA A 33 9.91 12.14 3.09
CA ALA A 33 10.75 13.14 3.76
C ALA A 33 11.90 12.54 4.58
N ALA A 34 11.80 11.26 4.95
CA ALA A 34 12.79 10.53 5.73
C ALA A 34 13.72 9.64 4.89
N VAL A 35 13.67 9.69 3.55
CA VAL A 35 14.46 8.81 2.67
C VAL A 35 15.85 9.42 2.44
N PRO A 36 16.93 8.80 2.95
CA PRO A 36 18.29 9.26 2.66
C PRO A 36 18.63 8.99 1.19
N THR A 37 19.15 9.98 0.46
CA THR A 37 19.41 9.91 -1.00
C THR A 37 20.41 8.80 -1.39
N ASP A 38 21.23 8.34 -0.44
CA ASP A 38 22.16 7.23 -0.57
C ASP A 38 21.48 5.84 -0.55
N GLN A 39 20.29 5.72 0.05
CA GLN A 39 19.54 4.47 0.18
C GLN A 39 18.62 4.17 -1.02
N VAL A 40 18.50 5.11 -1.95
CA VAL A 40 17.71 4.93 -3.18
C VAL A 40 18.55 4.12 -4.19
N PRO A 41 18.12 2.92 -4.64
CA PRO A 41 18.84 2.14 -5.65
C PRO A 41 19.13 2.97 -6.91
N GLY A 42 20.27 2.72 -7.57
CA GLY A 42 20.73 3.52 -8.72
C GLY A 42 19.73 3.65 -9.88
N LYS A 43 18.78 2.70 -10.01
CA LYS A 43 17.66 2.77 -10.98
C LYS A 43 16.63 3.84 -10.62
N LEU A 44 16.32 3.97 -9.32
CA LEU A 44 15.38 4.96 -8.79
C LEU A 44 15.96 6.37 -8.74
N LYS A 45 17.30 6.51 -8.66
CA LYS A 45 17.97 7.83 -8.74
C LYS A 45 17.76 8.56 -10.08
N LYS A 46 17.35 7.84 -11.13
CA LYS A 46 17.03 8.41 -12.45
C LYS A 46 15.57 8.87 -12.56
N LEU A 47 14.72 8.50 -11.60
CA LEU A 47 13.32 8.90 -11.56
C LEU A 47 13.18 10.15 -10.71
N ASP A 48 12.35 11.07 -11.17
CA ASP A 48 11.88 12.22 -10.40
C ASP A 48 10.73 11.75 -9.50
N ILE A 49 11.08 11.17 -8.35
CA ILE A 49 10.12 10.59 -7.41
C ILE A 49 9.44 11.71 -6.63
N LYS A 50 8.12 11.82 -6.80
CA LYS A 50 7.30 12.83 -6.15
C LYS A 50 7.02 12.50 -4.69
N ASP A 51 7.00 13.54 -3.87
CA ASP A 51 6.61 13.50 -2.46
C ASP A 51 5.10 13.68 -2.27
N TYR A 52 4.30 13.43 -3.31
CA TYR A 52 2.85 13.50 -3.27
C TYR A 52 2.23 12.36 -4.09
N PHE A 53 0.98 12.02 -3.77
CA PHE A 53 0.22 11.01 -4.52
C PHE A 53 -0.01 11.46 -5.96
N ILE A 54 0.27 10.56 -6.91
CA ILE A 54 -0.09 10.73 -8.31
C ILE A 54 -1.27 9.80 -8.60
N ALA A 55 -2.34 10.35 -9.19
CA ALA A 55 -3.49 9.58 -9.57
C ALA A 55 -3.25 8.90 -10.94
N SER A 56 -3.87 7.73 -11.12
CA SER A 56 -3.84 6.99 -12.39
C SER A 56 -5.24 6.77 -12.91
N ASP A 57 -5.40 6.88 -14.23
CA ASP A 57 -6.66 6.60 -14.93
C ASP A 57 -6.88 5.08 -15.14
N PHE A 58 -5.88 4.25 -14.83
CA PHE A 58 -6.03 2.80 -14.88
C PHE A 58 -6.98 2.32 -13.79
N LYS A 59 -7.54 1.12 -14.00
CA LYS A 59 -8.47 0.50 -13.05
C LYS A 59 -7.81 0.34 -11.68
N LYS A 60 -8.46 0.81 -10.61
CA LYS A 60 -8.10 0.50 -9.22
C LYS A 60 -8.32 -0.98 -8.94
N VAL A 61 -7.29 -1.64 -8.41
CA VAL A 61 -7.28 -3.09 -8.19
C VAL A 61 -6.95 -3.48 -6.75
N GLY A 62 -6.50 -2.54 -5.94
CA GLY A 62 -6.23 -2.78 -4.52
C GLY A 62 -5.81 -1.53 -3.78
N ILE A 63 -5.25 -1.75 -2.59
CA ILE A 63 -4.67 -0.73 -1.73
C ILE A 63 -3.33 -1.20 -1.16
N ILE A 64 -2.45 -0.24 -0.88
CA ILE A 64 -1.34 -0.44 0.04
C ILE A 64 -1.93 -0.58 1.44
N HIS A 65 -1.88 -1.78 2.00
CA HIS A 65 -2.49 -2.07 3.28
C HIS A 65 -1.57 -1.69 4.45
N ALA A 66 -0.28 -1.98 4.35
CA ALA A 66 0.72 -1.65 5.37
C ALA A 66 2.11 -1.44 4.74
N ILE A 67 2.89 -0.52 5.29
CA ILE A 67 4.29 -0.27 4.91
C ILE A 67 5.17 -0.23 6.15
N ARG A 68 6.33 -0.87 6.04
CA ARG A 68 7.48 -0.59 6.91
C ARG A 68 8.61 -0.05 6.03
N GLY A 69 9.17 1.12 6.35
CA GLY A 69 10.20 1.76 5.52
C GLY A 69 9.60 2.51 4.34
N THR A 70 10.18 2.36 3.15
CA THR A 70 9.88 3.16 1.97
C THR A 70 9.47 2.29 0.79
N VAL A 71 8.36 2.67 0.16
CA VAL A 71 7.87 2.07 -1.08
C VAL A 71 7.77 3.16 -2.14
N VAL A 72 8.19 2.86 -3.35
CA VAL A 72 7.98 3.72 -4.52
C VAL A 72 6.97 3.05 -5.42
N VAL A 73 5.94 3.81 -5.80
CA VAL A 73 4.95 3.39 -6.80
C VAL A 73 5.29 4.09 -8.11
N ILE A 74 5.22 3.35 -9.21
CA ILE A 74 5.57 3.80 -10.56
C ILE A 74 4.41 3.46 -11.49
N HIS A 75 3.80 4.47 -12.10
CA HIS A 75 2.84 4.28 -13.18
C HIS A 75 3.60 3.90 -14.46
N LYS A 76 3.65 2.61 -14.79
CA LYS A 76 4.50 2.09 -15.88
C LYS A 76 4.19 2.67 -17.27
N ALA A 77 2.98 3.19 -17.45
CA ALA A 77 2.49 3.77 -18.69
C ALA A 77 2.90 5.23 -18.91
N THR A 78 3.24 5.96 -17.84
CA THR A 78 3.66 7.38 -17.90
C THR A 78 5.10 7.58 -17.42
N GLY A 79 5.63 6.62 -16.65
CA GLY A 79 6.94 6.73 -16.00
C GLY A 79 6.92 7.58 -14.73
N GLU A 80 5.75 8.12 -14.36
CA GLU A 80 5.58 8.90 -13.12
C GLU A 80 5.79 8.00 -11.90
N ALA A 81 6.55 8.52 -10.93
CA ALA A 81 6.90 7.80 -9.72
C ALA A 81 6.65 8.67 -8.49
N TYR A 82 6.18 8.06 -7.41
CA TYR A 82 5.94 8.73 -6.14
C TYR A 82 6.19 7.80 -4.95
N PHE A 83 6.41 8.39 -3.78
CA PHE A 83 6.49 7.62 -2.55
C PHE A 83 5.09 7.14 -2.13
N GLY A 84 4.93 5.83 -2.02
CA GLY A 84 3.69 5.18 -1.58
C GLY A 84 3.46 5.35 -0.09
N MET A 85 2.19 5.35 0.30
CA MET A 85 1.73 5.41 1.69
C MET A 85 0.62 4.38 1.93
N GLU A 86 0.47 3.94 3.18
CA GLU A 86 -0.69 3.15 3.60
C GLU A 86 -2.00 3.85 3.20
N GLY A 87 -2.93 3.08 2.63
CA GLY A 87 -4.21 3.57 2.11
C GLY A 87 -4.20 4.01 0.65
N ASP A 88 -3.03 4.19 0.01
CA ASP A 88 -2.98 4.52 -1.41
C ASP A 88 -3.61 3.41 -2.26
N TYR A 89 -4.36 3.81 -3.29
CA TYR A 89 -4.88 2.88 -4.28
C TYR A 89 -3.75 2.36 -5.18
N ILE A 90 -3.82 1.06 -5.47
CA ILE A 90 -3.03 0.41 -6.51
C ILE A 90 -3.89 0.26 -7.75
N HIS A 91 -3.32 0.58 -8.90
CA HIS A 91 -3.95 0.52 -10.22
C HIS A 91 -3.27 -0.55 -11.08
N GLU A 92 -3.98 -1.04 -12.09
CA GLU A 92 -3.31 -1.77 -13.17
C GLU A 92 -2.22 -0.90 -13.80
N ASN A 93 -1.15 -1.52 -14.28
CA ASN A 93 0.05 -0.83 -14.76
C ASN A 93 0.86 -0.10 -13.69
N ASP A 94 0.56 -0.28 -12.41
CA ASP A 94 1.49 0.13 -11.35
C ASP A 94 2.62 -0.90 -11.20
N ALA A 95 3.81 -0.40 -10.90
CA ALA A 95 4.90 -1.18 -10.31
C ALA A 95 5.21 -0.62 -8.92
N LEU A 96 5.48 -1.52 -7.98
CA LEU A 96 5.90 -1.20 -6.63
C LEU A 96 7.34 -1.67 -6.42
N GLU A 97 8.12 -0.82 -5.76
CA GLU A 97 9.52 -1.07 -5.40
C GLU A 97 9.68 -0.85 -3.90
N THR A 98 10.04 -1.91 -3.17
CA THR A 98 10.48 -1.78 -1.77
C THR A 98 11.98 -1.46 -1.74
N LEU A 99 12.36 -0.42 -1.00
CA LEU A 99 13.77 -0.09 -0.80
C LEU A 99 14.42 -1.04 0.22
N ALA A 100 15.72 -0.83 0.47
CA ALA A 100 16.44 -1.50 1.54
C ALA A 100 15.69 -1.36 2.87
N LYS A 101 15.66 -2.44 3.66
CA LYS A 101 14.96 -2.53 4.95
C LYS A 101 13.46 -2.17 4.89
N SER A 102 12.85 -2.19 3.71
CA SER A 102 11.45 -1.83 3.52
C SER A 102 10.59 -3.04 3.21
N ARG A 103 9.33 -3.03 3.63
CA ARG A 103 8.35 -4.09 3.37
C ARG A 103 7.01 -3.47 3.03
N CYS A 104 6.25 -4.14 2.18
CA CYS A 104 4.95 -3.65 1.72
C CYS A 104 3.94 -4.78 1.71
N ARG A 105 2.76 -4.55 2.31
CA ARG A 105 1.62 -5.44 2.21
C ARG A 105 0.55 -4.78 1.38
N ILE A 106 0.10 -5.46 0.32
CA ILE A 106 -0.92 -5.02 -0.62
C ILE A 106 -2.15 -5.89 -0.42
N ARG A 107 -3.33 -5.27 -0.37
CA ARG A 107 -4.61 -5.99 -0.38
C ARG A 107 -5.33 -5.67 -1.68
N LEU A 108 -5.57 -6.67 -2.51
CA LEU A 108 -6.31 -6.53 -3.75
C LEU A 108 -7.82 -6.64 -3.51
N PHE A 109 -8.61 -6.00 -4.35
CA PHE A 109 -10.08 -6.04 -4.28
C PHE A 109 -10.68 -7.39 -4.65
N ASN A 110 -9.87 -8.29 -5.24
CA ASN A 110 -10.23 -9.68 -5.49
C ASN A 110 -9.95 -10.59 -4.28
N GLU A 111 -9.64 -10.01 -3.11
CA GLU A 111 -9.33 -10.67 -1.84
C GLU A 111 -7.93 -11.32 -1.76
N ASP A 112 -7.11 -11.25 -2.83
CA ASP A 112 -5.71 -11.67 -2.75
C ASP A 112 -4.89 -10.67 -1.91
N VAL A 113 -3.91 -11.20 -1.19
CA VAL A 113 -2.94 -10.40 -0.44
C VAL A 113 -1.53 -10.68 -0.95
N ILE A 114 -0.71 -9.64 -1.03
CA ILE A 114 0.66 -9.73 -1.51
C ILE A 114 1.57 -9.04 -0.50
N SER A 115 2.63 -9.72 -0.08
CA SER A 115 3.60 -9.18 0.87
C SER A 115 5.00 -9.18 0.24
N MET A 116 5.62 -8.01 0.18
CA MET A 116 6.92 -7.79 -0.46
C MET A 116 7.99 -7.60 0.61
N ALA A 117 9.08 -8.35 0.50
CA ALA A 117 10.27 -8.19 1.32
C ALA A 117 11.09 -6.94 0.89
N PRO A 118 12.22 -6.64 1.55
CA PRO A 118 13.15 -5.61 1.07
C PRO A 118 13.62 -5.85 -0.37
N ASP A 119 14.03 -4.78 -1.03
CA ASP A 119 14.70 -4.79 -2.34
C ASP A 119 13.94 -5.54 -3.45
N SER A 120 12.61 -5.51 -3.37
CA SER A 120 11.70 -6.30 -4.22
C SER A 120 10.92 -5.42 -5.19
N ASN A 121 10.74 -5.93 -6.41
CA ASN A 121 9.96 -5.30 -7.48
C ASN A 121 8.74 -6.16 -7.82
N LEU A 122 7.57 -5.54 -7.91
CA LEU A 122 6.36 -6.21 -8.38
C LEU A 122 5.52 -5.26 -9.24
N ALA A 123 5.16 -5.69 -10.45
CA ALA A 123 4.22 -5.02 -11.32
C ALA A 123 2.85 -5.70 -11.29
N VAL A 124 1.79 -4.89 -11.19
CA VAL A 124 0.39 -5.32 -11.30
C VAL A 124 -0.05 -5.12 -12.74
N ASP A 125 -0.02 -6.19 -13.54
CA ASP A 125 -0.26 -6.10 -14.97
C ASP A 125 -1.77 -6.12 -15.28
N GLU A 126 -2.50 -7.08 -14.72
CA GLU A 126 -3.94 -7.23 -14.92
C GLU A 126 -4.58 -7.86 -13.69
N VAL A 127 -5.72 -7.32 -13.25
CA VAL A 127 -6.60 -7.96 -12.25
C VAL A 127 -8.03 -7.88 -12.77
N ALA A 128 -8.63 -9.04 -13.04
CA ALA A 128 -10.03 -9.16 -13.40
C ALA A 128 -10.80 -9.85 -12.27
N PHE A 129 -11.80 -9.17 -11.73
CA PHE A 129 -12.64 -9.69 -10.67
C PHE A 129 -14.11 -9.37 -10.96
N SER A 130 -14.90 -10.41 -11.22
CA SER A 130 -16.34 -10.28 -11.48
C SER A 130 -17.09 -11.42 -10.83
N ARG A 131 -17.90 -11.08 -9.80
CA ARG A 131 -18.81 -12.04 -9.15
C ARG A 131 -19.89 -12.52 -10.11
N LYS A 132 -20.40 -11.63 -10.97
CA LYS A 132 -21.41 -11.95 -11.99
C LYS A 132 -20.91 -12.99 -13.00
N GLU A 133 -19.72 -12.73 -13.56
CA GLU A 133 -19.11 -13.63 -14.56
C GLU A 133 -18.37 -14.82 -13.93
N LYS A 134 -18.27 -14.85 -12.59
CA LYS A 134 -17.54 -15.87 -11.82
C LYS A 134 -16.07 -15.99 -12.27
N VAL A 135 -15.43 -14.84 -12.53
CA VAL A 135 -14.04 -14.70 -12.97
C VAL A 135 -13.19 -14.03 -11.89
N LYS A 136 -12.08 -14.66 -11.53
CA LYS A 136 -11.00 -14.11 -10.72
C LYS A 136 -9.68 -14.42 -11.42
N ARG A 137 -9.03 -13.39 -11.97
CA ARG A 137 -7.75 -13.49 -12.65
C ARG A 137 -6.81 -12.43 -12.15
N SER A 138 -5.58 -12.81 -11.86
CA SER A 138 -4.52 -11.89 -11.49
C SER A 138 -3.29 -12.21 -12.32
N PHE A 139 -2.67 -11.20 -12.92
CA PHE A 139 -1.41 -11.32 -13.64
C PHE A 139 -0.44 -10.27 -13.12
N PHE A 140 0.74 -10.75 -12.76
CA PHE A 140 1.81 -9.94 -12.20
C PHE A 140 3.11 -10.21 -12.95
N SER A 141 4.03 -9.25 -12.88
CA SER A 141 5.40 -9.41 -13.32
C SER A 141 6.37 -9.04 -12.19
N MET A 142 7.47 -9.77 -12.05
CA MET A 142 8.45 -9.54 -10.99
C MET A 142 9.86 -9.63 -11.55
N LEU A 143 10.71 -8.66 -11.22
CA LEU A 143 12.07 -8.58 -11.72
C LEU A 143 13.12 -9.11 -10.72
N LYS A 144 12.89 -8.91 -9.42
CA LYS A 144 13.81 -9.29 -8.34
C LYS A 144 13.13 -9.24 -6.96
N GLY A 145 13.79 -9.83 -5.98
CA GLY A 145 13.43 -9.79 -4.56
C GLY A 145 12.56 -10.97 -4.15
N LYS A 146 11.92 -10.87 -2.98
CA LYS A 146 11.05 -11.91 -2.40
C LYS A 146 9.63 -11.37 -2.26
N VAL A 147 8.66 -12.12 -2.74
CA VAL A 147 7.24 -11.78 -2.63
C VAL A 147 6.44 -13.01 -2.21
N MET A 148 5.66 -12.87 -1.15
CA MET A 148 4.68 -13.86 -0.70
C MET A 148 3.30 -13.50 -1.26
N PHE A 149 2.64 -14.46 -1.87
CA PHE A 149 1.29 -14.33 -2.41
C PHE A 149 0.34 -15.22 -1.62
N TYR A 150 -0.74 -14.60 -1.15
CA TYR A 150 -1.87 -15.29 -0.54
C TYR A 150 -3.02 -15.22 -1.54
N SER A 151 -3.04 -16.12 -2.53
CA SER A 151 -4.09 -16.15 -3.55
C SER A 151 -5.28 -16.94 -3.03
N LEU A 152 -6.38 -16.28 -2.70
CA LEU A 152 -7.53 -16.96 -2.10
C LEU A 152 -8.35 -17.71 -3.15
N ARG A 153 -8.59 -19.00 -2.87
CA ARG A 153 -9.52 -19.81 -3.65
C ARG A 153 -10.97 -19.47 -3.28
N LEU A 154 -11.69 -18.84 -4.21
CA LEU A 154 -13.11 -18.54 -4.02
C LEU A 154 -13.96 -19.62 -4.72
N PHE A 155 -14.52 -20.55 -3.96
CA PHE A 155 -15.26 -21.71 -4.49
C PHE A 155 -16.46 -21.36 -5.39
N SER A 156 -17.05 -20.18 -5.22
CA SER A 156 -18.12 -19.67 -6.07
C SER A 156 -17.67 -19.21 -7.47
N PHE A 157 -16.36 -19.10 -7.70
CA PHE A 157 -15.75 -18.69 -8.96
C PHE A 157 -15.34 -19.89 -9.80
N ARG A 158 -15.70 -19.88 -11.09
CA ARG A 158 -15.40 -20.97 -12.03
C ARG A 158 -14.04 -20.81 -12.69
N LYS A 159 -13.66 -19.57 -13.01
CA LYS A 159 -12.41 -19.23 -13.68
C LYS A 159 -11.51 -18.51 -12.66
N VAL A 160 -10.67 -19.26 -11.97
CA VAL A 160 -9.71 -18.76 -10.98
C VAL A 160 -8.31 -19.04 -11.51
N SER A 161 -7.48 -18.01 -11.64
CA SER A 161 -6.08 -18.16 -12.03
C SER A 161 -5.25 -16.96 -11.56
N ALA A 162 -4.16 -17.19 -10.86
CA ALA A 162 -3.13 -16.18 -10.66
C ALA A 162 -1.87 -16.61 -11.40
N ARG A 163 -1.21 -15.67 -12.08
CA ARG A 163 0.03 -15.90 -12.80
C ARG A 163 1.06 -14.84 -12.45
N LEU A 164 2.30 -15.26 -12.25
CA LEU A 164 3.44 -14.39 -12.03
C LEU A 164 4.49 -14.69 -13.09
N ARG A 165 4.85 -13.67 -13.87
CA ARG A 165 5.93 -13.76 -14.84
C ARG A 165 7.23 -13.22 -14.25
N THR A 166 8.31 -13.97 -14.37
CA THR A 166 9.67 -13.55 -14.00
C THR A 166 10.55 -13.52 -15.25
N PRO A 167 11.83 -13.10 -15.17
CA PRO A 167 12.73 -13.14 -16.32
C PRO A 167 12.97 -14.55 -16.87
N THR A 168 12.84 -15.59 -16.03
CA THR A 168 13.22 -16.97 -16.38
C THR A 168 12.07 -17.95 -16.40
N ALA A 169 10.93 -17.65 -15.78
CA ALA A 169 9.82 -18.58 -15.66
C ALA A 169 8.47 -17.88 -15.48
N VAL A 170 7.39 -18.61 -15.72
CA VAL A 170 6.03 -18.22 -15.38
C VAL A 170 5.49 -19.17 -14.32
N VAL A 171 5.11 -18.61 -13.17
CA VAL A 171 4.36 -19.33 -12.13
C VAL A 171 2.87 -19.18 -12.41
N GLY A 172 2.12 -20.26 -12.28
CA GLY A 172 0.67 -20.17 -12.21
C GLY A 172 0.10 -21.00 -11.07
N VAL A 173 -0.97 -20.48 -10.47
CA VAL A 173 -1.67 -21.12 -9.36
C VAL A 173 -3.18 -20.98 -9.49
N ARG A 174 -3.89 -21.84 -8.77
CA ARG A 174 -5.34 -21.78 -8.60
C ARG A 174 -5.72 -21.71 -7.13
N GLY A 175 -5.49 -20.55 -6.54
CA GLY A 175 -5.83 -20.26 -5.16
C GLY A 175 -4.89 -21.00 -4.21
N THR A 176 -3.70 -20.43 -4.03
CA THR A 176 -2.57 -21.05 -3.33
C THR A 176 -1.84 -19.98 -2.51
N LYS A 177 -1.34 -20.34 -1.31
CA LYS A 177 -0.28 -19.58 -0.61
C LYS A 177 1.06 -20.01 -1.17
N PHE A 178 1.81 -19.10 -1.78
CA PHE A 178 3.11 -19.41 -2.38
C PHE A 178 4.05 -18.20 -2.31
N GLY A 179 5.34 -18.46 -2.17
CA GLY A 179 6.36 -17.44 -2.16
C GLY A 179 7.37 -17.60 -3.29
N VAL A 180 7.79 -16.46 -3.82
CA VAL A 180 8.66 -16.37 -4.99
C VAL A 180 9.90 -15.54 -4.66
N TYR A 181 11.07 -16.10 -4.93
CA TYR A 181 12.35 -15.40 -4.86
C TYR A 181 12.97 -15.29 -6.26
N VAL A 182 13.23 -14.07 -6.72
CA VAL A 182 13.99 -13.81 -7.95
C VAL A 182 15.27 -13.07 -7.60
N TYR A 183 16.42 -13.62 -7.99
CA TYR A 183 17.74 -13.04 -7.68
C TYR A 183 18.71 -13.22 -8.84
N TRP A 184 19.82 -12.50 -8.79
CA TRP A 184 20.80 -12.43 -9.87
C TRP A 184 22.16 -12.86 -9.32
N GLU A 185 22.86 -13.79 -9.98
CA GLU A 185 24.14 -14.34 -9.46
C GLU A 185 25.30 -13.34 -9.47
N ASP A 186 25.33 -12.43 -10.46
CA ASP A 186 26.38 -11.42 -10.61
C ASP A 186 25.80 -9.99 -10.46
N GLU A 187 25.35 -9.61 -9.26
CA GLU A 187 24.78 -8.27 -9.00
C GLU A 187 25.76 -7.13 -9.35
N GLU A 188 27.06 -7.32 -9.15
CA GLU A 188 28.09 -6.34 -9.52
C GLU A 188 28.15 -6.03 -11.03
N LYS A 189 27.87 -7.01 -11.89
CA LYS A 189 27.81 -6.78 -13.35
C LYS A 189 26.54 -6.03 -13.73
N GLN A 190 25.46 -6.19 -12.97
CA GLN A 190 24.26 -5.37 -13.11
C GLN A 190 24.51 -3.90 -12.69
N ALA A 191 25.44 -3.65 -11.77
CA ALA A 191 25.85 -2.30 -11.34
C ALA A 191 26.87 -1.63 -12.27
N LYS A 192 27.68 -2.41 -13.01
CA LYS A 192 28.77 -1.94 -13.90
C LYS A 192 28.37 -1.88 -15.38
N GLY A 193 27.48 -2.75 -15.85
CA GLY A 193 26.83 -2.57 -17.14
C GLY A 193 25.87 -1.38 -17.04
N PRO A 194 25.58 -0.64 -18.12
CA PRO A 194 24.39 0.20 -18.08
C PRO A 194 23.26 -0.74 -17.69
N ILE A 195 22.63 -0.49 -16.54
CA ILE A 195 21.25 -0.91 -16.40
C ILE A 195 20.61 -0.18 -17.57
N GLN A 196 20.35 -0.91 -18.65
CA GLN A 196 19.50 -0.45 -19.72
C GLN A 196 18.08 -0.44 -19.15
N VAL A 197 17.87 0.43 -18.17
CA VAL A 197 16.69 1.28 -18.12
C VAL A 197 16.82 2.08 -19.41
N ALA A 198 16.51 1.42 -20.53
CA ALA A 198 16.12 2.13 -21.72
C ALA A 198 15.04 3.06 -21.23
N ASP A 199 15.31 4.34 -21.44
CA ASP A 199 14.43 5.49 -21.35
C ASP A 199 13.09 5.22 -20.66
N ILE A 200 12.77 6.04 -19.66
CA ILE A 200 11.56 5.98 -18.82
C ILE A 200 10.23 6.03 -19.62
N GLY A 201 10.28 6.04 -20.96
CA GLY A 201 9.19 5.72 -21.87
C GLY A 201 8.87 4.22 -21.97
N ASN A 202 7.88 3.82 -21.17
CA ASN A 202 6.91 2.74 -21.43
C ASN A 202 7.39 1.28 -21.44
N ASN A 203 6.72 0.49 -20.59
CA ASN A 203 6.64 -0.98 -20.52
C ASN A 203 7.69 -1.76 -19.70
N MET A 204 7.27 -2.22 -18.51
CA MET A 204 7.96 -3.31 -17.80
C MET A 204 8.05 -4.62 -18.60
N GLY A 205 7.15 -4.83 -19.57
CA GLY A 205 7.24 -5.95 -20.50
C GLY A 205 8.53 -5.93 -21.32
N MET A 206 9.09 -4.75 -21.58
CA MET A 206 10.38 -4.61 -22.28
C MET A 206 11.57 -4.97 -21.37
N TYR A 207 11.46 -4.77 -20.04
CA TYR A 207 12.54 -5.14 -19.10
C TYR A 207 12.68 -6.65 -18.93
N LEU A 208 11.57 -7.40 -18.87
CA LEU A 208 11.63 -8.86 -18.87
C LEU A 208 12.17 -9.41 -20.20
N ALA A 209 11.83 -8.77 -21.32
CA ALA A 209 12.35 -9.15 -22.64
C ALA A 209 13.84 -8.81 -22.83
N LYS A 210 14.33 -7.71 -22.24
CA LYS A 210 15.74 -7.29 -22.28
C LYS A 210 16.63 -7.96 -21.22
N ALA A 211 16.03 -8.51 -20.16
CA ALA A 211 16.69 -9.39 -19.19
C ALA A 211 17.12 -10.75 -19.75
N GLY A 212 16.82 -11.02 -21.04
CA GLY A 212 17.46 -12.09 -21.81
C GLY A 212 18.99 -11.94 -21.87
N PRO A 213 19.70 -12.90 -22.50
CA PRO A 213 21.10 -13.27 -22.18
C PRO A 213 22.18 -12.28 -22.68
N GLY A 214 22.03 -10.99 -22.40
CA GLY A 214 22.98 -9.93 -22.73
C GLY A 214 23.26 -9.03 -21.54
N GLU A 215 24.47 -9.14 -20.99
CA GLU A 215 25.16 -8.17 -20.12
C GLU A 215 24.65 -7.93 -18.68
N GLY A 216 23.50 -8.46 -18.26
CA GLY A 216 23.12 -8.61 -16.86
C GLY A 216 23.58 -9.96 -16.28
N GLY A 217 23.79 -10.08 -14.96
CA GLY A 217 24.07 -11.38 -14.33
C GLY A 217 23.02 -12.46 -14.67
N LYS A 218 23.28 -13.74 -14.37
CA LYS A 218 22.30 -14.81 -14.62
C LYS A 218 21.13 -14.70 -13.61
N PRO A 219 19.87 -14.51 -14.05
CA PRO A 219 18.73 -14.56 -13.16
C PRO A 219 18.45 -16.00 -12.71
N ASN A 220 18.09 -16.15 -11.44
CA ASN A 220 17.63 -17.39 -10.84
C ASN A 220 16.33 -17.12 -10.09
N PHE A 221 15.54 -18.18 -9.94
CA PHE A 221 14.19 -18.11 -9.43
C PHE A 221 13.88 -19.33 -8.57
N LYS A 222 13.23 -19.10 -7.43
CA LYS A 222 12.63 -20.15 -6.59
C LYS A 222 11.15 -19.86 -6.38
N ALA A 223 10.31 -20.89 -6.49
CA ALA A 223 8.92 -20.86 -6.06
C ALA A 223 8.67 -21.98 -5.07
N HIS A 224 8.19 -21.64 -3.88
CA HIS A 224 7.71 -22.61 -2.90
C HIS A 224 6.20 -22.46 -2.74
N PHE A 225 5.51 -23.58 -2.67
CA PHE A 225 4.05 -23.64 -2.53
C PHE A 225 3.72 -24.23 -1.18
N GLU A 226 2.93 -23.53 -0.38
CA GLU A 226 2.61 -23.95 0.99
C GLU A 226 1.23 -24.59 1.07
N ASP A 227 0.19 -23.85 0.68
CA ASP A 227 -1.20 -24.28 0.79
C ASP A 227 -1.85 -24.25 -0.59
N GLY A 228 -1.72 -25.36 -1.32
CA GLY A 228 -2.20 -25.56 -2.68
C GLY A 228 -1.08 -25.84 -3.68
N ASP A 229 -1.44 -26.47 -4.79
CA ASP A 229 -0.49 -26.77 -5.87
C ASP A 229 -0.30 -25.56 -6.79
N GLY A 230 0.76 -25.60 -7.57
CA GLY A 230 1.00 -24.67 -8.67
C GLY A 230 1.78 -25.33 -9.79
N TYR A 231 2.14 -24.52 -10.77
CA TYR A 231 3.04 -24.93 -11.82
C TYR A 231 4.05 -23.82 -12.10
N VAL A 232 5.25 -24.23 -12.49
CA VAL A 232 6.29 -23.35 -13.00
C VAL A 232 6.58 -23.79 -14.42
N ASP A 233 6.28 -22.91 -15.37
CA ASP A 233 6.27 -23.21 -16.81
C ASP A 233 5.42 -24.45 -17.12
N GLU A 234 6.05 -25.58 -17.44
CA GLU A 234 5.40 -26.85 -17.75
C GLU A 234 5.52 -27.88 -16.62
N LYS A 235 6.08 -27.50 -15.46
CA LYS A 235 6.33 -28.40 -14.33
C LYS A 235 5.30 -28.16 -13.23
N ASP A 236 4.53 -29.19 -12.88
CA ASP A 236 3.65 -29.16 -11.70
C ASP A 236 4.47 -29.23 -10.41
N VAL A 237 4.17 -28.35 -9.46
CA VAL A 237 4.83 -28.28 -8.15
C VAL A 237 3.76 -28.41 -7.06
N PRO A 238 3.76 -29.52 -6.30
CA PRO A 238 2.75 -29.75 -5.28
C PRO A 238 2.97 -28.89 -4.03
N ALA A 239 1.92 -28.75 -3.23
CA ALA A 239 2.03 -28.14 -1.90
C ALA A 239 3.12 -28.81 -1.04
N GLY A 240 3.89 -28.00 -0.32
CA GLY A 240 5.05 -28.44 0.47
C GLY A 240 6.35 -28.55 -0.33
N PHE A 241 6.37 -28.24 -1.63
CA PHE A 241 7.56 -28.34 -2.47
C PHE A 241 8.02 -26.98 -3.02
N THR A 242 9.31 -26.93 -3.34
CA THR A 242 10.00 -25.78 -3.94
C THR A 242 10.61 -26.18 -5.27
N TYR A 243 10.33 -25.40 -6.31
CA TYR A 243 11.10 -25.41 -7.55
C TYR A 243 12.27 -24.44 -7.45
N ASP A 244 13.47 -24.89 -7.84
CA ASP A 244 14.69 -24.08 -7.88
C ASP A 244 15.28 -24.08 -9.30
N SER A 245 15.20 -22.95 -10.00
CA SER A 245 15.70 -22.82 -11.37
C SER A 245 17.23 -22.92 -11.48
N LYS A 246 17.97 -22.80 -10.37
CA LYS A 246 19.43 -22.89 -10.39
C LYS A 246 19.90 -24.33 -10.64
N ILE A 247 19.18 -25.29 -10.08
CA ILE A 247 19.44 -26.73 -10.21
C ILE A 247 18.41 -27.43 -11.11
N ASP A 248 17.34 -26.74 -11.49
CA ASP A 248 16.24 -27.24 -12.32
C ASP A 248 15.41 -28.37 -11.67
N GLU A 249 15.36 -28.39 -10.33
CA GLU A 249 14.73 -29.46 -9.55
C GLU A 249 13.52 -28.98 -8.73
N ILE A 250 12.67 -29.94 -8.38
CA ILE A 250 11.58 -29.78 -7.42
C ILE A 250 11.91 -30.64 -6.20
N ASN A 251 12.08 -29.99 -5.04
CA ASN A 251 12.45 -30.64 -3.79
C ASN A 251 11.47 -30.26 -2.67
N PRO A 252 11.29 -31.09 -1.62
CA PRO A 252 10.54 -30.68 -0.44
C PRO A 252 11.06 -29.35 0.10
N THR A 253 10.14 -28.45 0.47
CA THR A 253 10.49 -27.13 1.00
C THR A 253 11.11 -27.31 2.37
N ASP A 254 12.31 -26.75 2.57
CA ASP A 254 12.93 -26.68 3.88
C ASP A 254 12.04 -25.83 4.82
N PRO A 255 11.58 -26.34 5.97
CA PRO A 255 10.72 -25.59 6.88
C PRO A 255 11.34 -24.27 7.36
N THR A 256 12.66 -24.26 7.61
CA THR A 256 13.40 -23.06 8.02
C THR A 256 13.36 -22.01 6.93
N TYR A 257 13.54 -22.43 5.68
CA TYR A 257 13.45 -21.53 4.53
C TYR A 257 12.05 -20.91 4.40
N ALA A 258 10.99 -21.70 4.60
CA ALA A 258 9.61 -21.18 4.55
C ALA A 258 9.34 -20.17 5.69
N GLU A 259 9.76 -20.49 6.91
CA GLU A 259 9.62 -19.61 8.08
C GLU A 259 10.39 -18.29 7.89
N ASP A 260 11.64 -18.35 7.43
CA ASP A 260 12.44 -17.17 7.14
C ASP A 260 11.81 -16.33 6.02
N PHE A 261 11.27 -16.97 4.98
CA PHE A 261 10.60 -16.27 3.89
C PHE A 261 9.35 -15.51 4.36
N GLU A 262 8.52 -16.14 5.20
CA GLU A 262 7.34 -15.49 5.78
C GLU A 262 7.75 -14.33 6.70
N LYS A 263 8.77 -14.52 7.56
CA LYS A 263 9.30 -13.46 8.42
C LYS A 263 9.87 -12.28 7.62
N GLU A 264 10.58 -12.56 6.54
CA GLU A 264 11.17 -11.52 5.69
C GLU A 264 10.14 -10.72 4.90
N THR A 265 9.02 -11.34 4.52
CA THR A 265 7.93 -10.68 3.78
C THR A 265 6.88 -10.05 4.67
N SER A 266 6.76 -10.47 5.94
CA SER A 266 5.76 -9.97 6.88
C SER A 266 5.96 -8.48 7.22
N VAL A 267 4.86 -7.73 7.14
CA VAL A 267 4.75 -6.40 7.73
C VAL A 267 4.01 -6.60 9.05
N GLU A 268 4.72 -6.51 10.18
CA GLU A 268 4.10 -6.55 11.52
C GLU A 268 2.91 -5.58 11.55
N GLU A 269 1.71 -6.10 11.79
CA GLU A 269 0.53 -5.27 11.97
C GLU A 269 0.75 -4.45 13.23
N LYS A 270 0.61 -3.12 13.14
CA LYS A 270 0.52 -2.29 14.35
C LYS A 270 -0.63 -2.86 15.20
N PRO A 271 -0.47 -3.01 16.52
CA PRO A 271 -1.56 -3.46 17.37
C PRO A 271 -2.78 -2.60 17.07
N LYS A 272 -3.91 -3.26 16.81
CA LYS A 272 -5.19 -2.58 16.66
C LYS A 272 -5.38 -1.75 17.93
N TYR A 273 -5.69 -0.45 17.81
CA TYR A 273 -6.08 0.33 18.97
C TYR A 273 -7.27 -0.38 19.61
N GLU A 274 -7.04 -1.03 20.75
CA GLU A 274 -8.11 -1.44 21.64
C GLU A 274 -8.65 -0.12 22.18
N GLU A 275 -9.89 0.22 21.82
CA GLU A 275 -10.59 1.30 22.51
C GLU A 275 -10.47 1.00 24.01
N PRO A 276 -10.01 1.97 24.83
CA PRO A 276 -10.03 1.82 26.26
C PRO A 276 -11.40 1.32 26.66
N PRO A 277 -11.50 0.36 27.61
CA PRO A 277 -12.80 -0.10 28.08
C PRO A 277 -13.63 1.14 28.39
N GLU A 278 -14.86 1.19 27.85
CA GLU A 278 -15.77 2.30 28.12
C GLU A 278 -15.76 2.53 29.64
N PRO A 279 -15.57 3.78 30.11
CA PRO A 279 -15.65 4.06 31.53
C PRO A 279 -16.99 3.48 32.02
N PRO A 280 -17.01 2.83 33.19
CA PRO A 280 -18.23 2.20 33.67
C PRO A 280 -19.37 3.22 33.60
N VAL A 281 -20.44 2.83 32.91
CA VAL A 281 -21.67 3.63 32.86
C VAL A 281 -22.08 3.87 34.30
N ASP A 282 -22.06 5.13 34.73
CA ASP A 282 -22.59 5.53 36.02
C ASP A 282 -24.09 5.23 36.02
N THR A 283 -24.45 4.06 36.53
CA THR A 283 -25.83 3.62 36.69
C THR A 283 -26.51 4.27 37.89
N GLY A 284 -25.86 5.24 38.55
CA GLY A 284 -26.38 5.93 39.73
C GLY A 284 -26.55 5.02 40.94
N GLU A 285 -26.03 3.80 40.89
CA GLU A 285 -26.10 2.84 41.99
C GLU A 285 -24.80 2.94 42.80
N LYS A 286 -24.89 3.64 43.94
CA LYS A 286 -23.76 3.73 44.88
C LYS A 286 -23.38 2.33 45.36
N ASP A 287 -22.18 1.90 45.00
CA ASP A 287 -21.53 0.75 45.61
C ASP A 287 -21.39 1.02 47.14
N PRO A 288 -21.94 0.17 48.03
CA PRO A 288 -21.87 0.37 49.47
C PRO A 288 -20.46 0.16 50.06
N ASN A 289 -19.46 -0.25 49.28
CA ASN A 289 -18.17 -0.69 49.79
C ASN A 289 -16.94 0.08 49.25
N TRP A 290 -17.12 1.33 48.83
CA TRP A 290 -16.03 2.24 48.46
C TRP A 290 -15.61 3.12 49.64
N ASP A 291 -14.59 2.68 50.39
CA ASP A 291 -13.94 3.49 51.44
C ASP A 291 -12.96 4.49 50.80
N ALA A 292 -13.09 5.77 51.14
CA ALA A 292 -12.38 6.89 50.54
C ALA A 292 -10.97 7.15 51.10
N ASP A 293 -10.32 6.17 51.74
CA ASP A 293 -9.12 6.40 52.55
C ASP A 293 -7.84 5.67 52.05
N MET A 294 -7.71 5.37 50.76
CA MET A 294 -6.54 4.63 50.22
C MET A 294 -5.74 5.37 49.13
N ILE A 295 -5.69 6.70 49.15
CA ILE A 295 -4.67 7.47 48.39
C ILE A 295 -4.18 8.67 49.22
N GLU A 296 -3.40 8.39 50.27
CA GLU A 296 -2.36 9.29 50.76
C GLU A 296 -1.05 8.50 50.79
N ASP A 297 -0.38 8.43 49.63
CA ASP A 297 1.08 8.42 49.55
C ASP A 297 1.47 8.50 48.07
N ILE A 298 2.53 9.25 47.78
CA ILE A 298 3.05 9.63 46.45
C ILE A 298 2.45 10.95 45.90
N ALA A 299 2.44 12.00 46.73
CA ALA A 299 2.50 13.38 46.24
C ALA A 299 3.06 14.35 47.31
N ASP A 300 4.36 14.27 47.64
CA ASP A 300 5.16 15.47 47.95
C ASP A 300 6.68 15.16 47.96
N THR A 301 7.39 15.58 46.92
CA THR A 301 8.61 16.39 47.06
C THR A 301 8.95 16.98 45.69
N GLY A 302 8.75 18.29 45.56
CA GLY A 302 9.01 19.12 44.37
C GLY A 302 10.47 19.14 43.87
N GLN A 303 10.85 19.92 42.86
CA GLN A 303 10.46 21.32 42.63
C GLN A 303 10.56 21.76 41.15
N GLU A 304 9.83 22.85 40.89
CA GLU A 304 9.67 23.65 39.68
C GLU A 304 10.94 24.36 39.18
N GLN A 305 10.93 24.75 37.89
CA GLN A 305 11.40 26.09 37.49
C GLN A 305 10.61 26.66 36.30
N THR A 306 10.16 27.89 36.51
CA THR A 306 9.30 28.84 35.77
C THR A 306 9.88 29.31 34.42
N THR A 307 9.15 29.74 33.37
CA THR A 307 8.39 31.01 33.23
C THR A 307 7.84 31.16 31.79
N ASP A 308 6.73 31.91 31.67
CA ASP A 308 6.28 32.80 30.58
C ASP A 308 5.72 32.28 29.23
N GLY A 309 4.45 32.66 28.96
CA GLY A 309 4.07 33.22 27.65
C GLY A 309 2.82 32.71 26.92
N VAL A 310 1.68 33.41 27.13
CA VAL A 310 0.63 33.77 26.13
C VAL A 310 -0.33 32.69 25.57
N THR A 311 -1.55 32.71 26.15
CA THR A 311 -2.92 32.77 25.58
C THR A 311 -3.35 31.92 24.36
N GLN A 312 -4.32 31.02 24.60
CA GLN A 312 -5.21 30.41 23.60
C GLN A 312 -6.49 31.26 23.38
N PRO A 313 -7.09 31.31 22.18
CA PRO A 313 -8.35 32.03 21.95
C PRO A 313 -9.59 31.22 22.38
N GLU A 314 -10.56 31.95 22.92
CA GLU A 314 -11.85 31.54 23.49
C GLU A 314 -12.86 31.17 22.37
N VAL A 315 -13.62 30.07 22.56
CA VAL A 315 -14.74 29.67 21.70
C VAL A 315 -16.05 30.06 22.41
N PRO A 316 -16.95 30.86 21.81
CA PRO A 316 -18.20 31.23 22.46
C PRO A 316 -19.27 30.12 22.36
N GLU A 317 -20.02 29.94 23.45
CA GLU A 317 -21.20 29.06 23.58
C GLU A 317 -22.36 29.47 22.66
N PRO A 318 -23.19 28.52 22.19
CA PRO A 318 -24.43 28.85 21.49
C PRO A 318 -25.57 29.20 22.47
N GLU A 319 -26.17 30.37 22.28
CA GLU A 319 -27.40 30.83 22.94
C GLU A 319 -28.59 29.95 22.60
N SER A 320 -29.46 29.78 23.61
CA SER A 320 -30.73 29.05 23.55
C SER A 320 -31.83 29.93 22.94
N GLU A 321 -32.48 29.48 21.87
CA GLU A 321 -33.73 30.10 21.37
C GLU A 321 -34.95 29.27 21.78
N GLN A 322 -35.84 29.95 22.48
CA GLN A 322 -37.12 29.49 23.01
C GLN A 322 -38.18 29.35 21.91
N GLU A 323 -39.05 28.33 22.06
CA GLU A 323 -40.29 28.17 21.30
C GLU A 323 -41.22 29.39 21.42
N PRO A 324 -42.07 29.65 20.40
CA PRO A 324 -43.31 30.39 20.63
C PRO A 324 -44.54 29.47 20.50
N SER A 325 -45.37 29.47 21.54
CA SER A 325 -46.75 29.02 21.47
C SER A 325 -47.64 30.06 20.76
N ARG A 326 -48.39 29.64 19.74
CA ARG A 326 -49.86 29.80 19.58
C ARG A 326 -50.33 29.35 18.21
#